data_AF-A0A0X3VRS3-F1
#
_entry.id   AF-A0A0X3VRS3-F1
#
_cell.length_a   1.000
_cell.length_b   1.000
_cell.length_c   1.000
_cell.angle_alpha   90.00
_cell.angle_beta   90.00
_cell.angle_gamma   90.00
#
_symmetry.space_group_name_H-M   'P 1'
#
loop_
_entity.id
_entity.type
_entity.pdbx_description
1 polymer ?
#
loop_
_entity_poly.entity_id
_entity_poly.type
_entity_poly.pdbx_seq_one_letter_code
_entity_poly.pdbx_strand_id
1 'polypeptide(L)'
;MAQVHHPGLPGDPGHMMAARQMNGFGAVLSFEFADADAAVADAACDAVRVIALDTGLGGVESTIERGTEHPGQEHVPPGLPRLGVGCEHIEDLWQDLLRASWSPVRDVGWPRPTRRVRGDERGAHFTERQPVVRAAFDELERRWAAELPQIRKEALRRRRDHGDAAMAETMAAFTDACARQAAQAATSLIAEFGG
;
A
#
# COMPACT_ATOMS: atom_id res chain seq x y z
N MET A 1 4.92 18.55 18.86
CA MET A 1 6.04 17.61 18.61
C MET A 1 5.56 16.66 17.52
N ALA A 2 6.39 16.35 16.53
CA ALA A 2 6.03 15.34 15.53
C ALA A 2 6.06 13.94 16.16
N GLN A 3 5.03 13.12 15.92
CA GLN A 3 4.89 11.78 16.47
C GLN A 3 4.78 10.76 15.33
N VAL A 4 5.40 9.59 15.47
CA VAL A 4 5.27 8.48 14.53
C VAL A 4 4.56 7.33 15.24
N HIS A 5 3.57 6.76 14.56
CA HIS A 5 2.75 5.64 15.00
C HIS A 5 3.09 4.42 14.15
N HIS A 6 3.67 3.42 14.78
CA HIS A 6 4.01 2.15 14.16
C HIS A 6 4.24 1.12 15.26
N PRO A 7 3.58 -0.05 15.24
CA PRO A 7 3.67 -1.01 16.34
C PRO A 7 5.07 -1.61 16.53
N GLY A 8 5.97 -1.45 15.56
CA GLY A 8 7.39 -1.80 15.73
C GLY A 8 8.20 -0.82 16.58
N LEU A 9 7.69 0.38 16.87
CA LEU A 9 8.35 1.36 17.71
C LEU A 9 8.09 1.05 19.18
N PRO A 10 9.11 0.99 20.07
CA PRO A 10 8.91 0.68 21.48
C PRO A 10 8.00 1.65 22.24
N GLY A 11 7.85 2.89 21.74
CA GLY A 11 6.98 3.92 22.31
C GLY A 11 5.53 3.85 21.83
N ASP A 12 5.20 2.97 20.89
CA ASP A 12 3.85 2.83 20.35
C ASP A 12 2.94 2.07 21.34
N PRO A 13 1.72 2.56 21.63
CA PRO A 13 0.78 1.87 22.54
C PRO A 13 0.46 0.42 22.13
N GLY A 14 0.51 0.13 20.83
CA GLY A 14 0.25 -1.20 20.27
C GLY A 14 1.44 -2.15 20.33
N HIS A 15 2.66 -1.67 20.64
CA HIS A 15 3.90 -2.44 20.52
C HIS A 15 3.86 -3.79 21.25
N MET A 16 3.49 -3.77 22.54
CA MET A 16 3.44 -4.98 23.35
C MET A 16 2.44 -6.01 22.83
N MET A 17 1.31 -5.57 22.30
CA MET A 17 0.28 -6.47 21.76
C MET A 17 0.74 -7.05 20.42
N ALA A 18 1.22 -6.19 19.52
CA ALA A 18 1.72 -6.59 18.22
C ALA A 18 2.87 -7.60 18.33
N ALA A 19 3.84 -7.34 19.21
CA ALA A 19 4.97 -8.24 19.45
C ALA A 19 4.55 -9.62 20.00
N ARG A 20 3.39 -9.72 20.67
CA ARG A 20 2.86 -10.98 21.19
C ARG A 20 2.04 -11.77 20.18
N GLN A 21 1.35 -11.09 19.25
CA GLN A 21 0.33 -11.69 18.39
C GLN A 21 0.71 -11.76 16.92
N MET A 22 1.70 -10.99 16.48
CA MET A 22 2.10 -10.86 15.08
C MET A 22 3.51 -11.40 14.87
N ASN A 23 3.76 -11.99 13.69
CA ASN A 23 5.10 -12.48 13.30
C ASN A 23 6.02 -11.35 12.77
N GLY A 24 5.49 -10.13 12.69
CA GLY A 24 6.17 -8.92 12.23
C GLY A 24 5.22 -7.74 12.36
N PHE A 25 5.75 -6.52 12.40
CA PHE A 25 4.94 -5.32 12.70
C PHE A 25 4.19 -4.76 11.49
N GLY A 26 4.43 -5.31 10.29
CA GLY A 26 3.87 -4.83 9.04
C GLY A 26 4.67 -3.65 8.48
N ALA A 27 4.11 -3.04 7.42
CA ALA A 27 4.74 -1.96 6.66
C ALA A 27 3.84 -0.71 6.61
N VAL A 28 2.85 -0.62 7.49
CA VAL A 28 1.92 0.51 7.54
C VAL A 28 2.25 1.36 8.76
N LEU A 29 2.52 2.64 8.53
CA LEU A 29 2.81 3.62 9.57
C LEU A 29 2.00 4.89 9.36
N SER A 30 1.84 5.66 10.44
CA SER A 30 1.25 7.00 10.40
C SER A 30 2.14 7.97 11.15
N PHE A 31 2.05 9.26 10.86
CA PHE A 31 2.83 10.27 11.56
C PHE A 31 2.10 11.60 11.60
N GLU A 32 2.41 12.42 12.60
CA GLU A 32 1.83 13.73 12.82
C GLU A 32 2.87 14.83 12.64
N PHE A 33 2.49 15.89 11.94
CA PHE A 33 3.27 17.13 11.92
C PHE A 33 3.14 17.86 13.26
N ALA A 34 4.09 18.76 13.55
CA ALA A 34 4.20 19.39 14.86
C ALA A 34 2.90 20.09 15.35
N ASP A 35 2.08 20.57 14.40
CA ASP A 35 0.81 21.25 14.65
C ASP A 35 -0.43 20.43 14.23
N ALA A 36 -0.26 19.18 13.79
CA ALA A 36 -1.32 18.31 13.28
C ALA A 36 -2.26 18.99 12.26
N ASP A 37 -1.71 19.92 11.48
CA ASP A 37 -2.44 20.73 10.53
C ASP A 37 -2.81 19.91 9.29
N ALA A 38 -4.11 19.88 8.96
CA ALA A 38 -4.66 19.21 7.80
C ALA A 38 -4.01 19.68 6.49
N ALA A 39 -3.82 20.99 6.33
CA ALA A 39 -3.25 21.59 5.13
C ALA A 39 -1.77 21.24 4.95
N VAL A 40 -1.04 21.09 6.05
CA VAL A 40 0.35 20.60 6.02
C VAL A 40 0.37 19.12 5.60
N ALA A 41 -0.54 18.32 6.13
CA ALA A 41 -0.68 16.91 5.78
C ALA A 41 -1.20 16.69 4.35
N ASP A 42 -1.99 17.60 3.78
CA ASP A 42 -2.38 17.57 2.37
C ASP A 42 -1.18 17.93 1.49
N ALA A 43 -0.51 19.05 1.77
CA ALA A 43 0.66 19.49 1.00
C ALA A 43 1.78 18.44 1.02
N ALA A 44 1.95 17.76 2.14
CA ALA A 44 2.79 16.58 2.32
C ALA A 44 2.47 15.46 1.33
N CYS A 45 1.21 14.99 1.32
CA CYS A 45 0.75 13.92 0.45
C CYS A 45 0.81 14.30 -1.04
N ASP A 46 0.64 15.58 -1.36
CA ASP A 46 0.73 16.09 -2.74
C ASP A 46 2.18 16.30 -3.22
N ALA A 47 3.14 16.44 -2.31
CA ALA A 47 4.52 16.77 -2.65
C ALA A 47 5.40 15.55 -2.97
N VAL A 48 4.98 14.34 -2.57
CA VAL A 48 5.66 13.08 -2.88
C VAL A 48 5.53 12.71 -4.36
N ARG A 49 6.50 11.95 -4.88
CA ARG A 49 6.61 11.61 -6.32
C ARG A 49 6.84 10.13 -6.58
N VAL A 50 7.48 9.44 -5.64
CA VAL A 50 7.66 7.98 -5.63
C VAL A 50 6.43 7.36 -4.99
N ILE A 51 6.04 7.86 -3.81
CA ILE A 51 4.89 7.37 -3.05
C ILE A 51 3.60 7.86 -3.73
N ALA A 52 2.67 6.94 -4.00
CA ALA A 52 1.40 7.27 -4.65
C ALA A 52 0.35 7.78 -3.66
N LEU A 53 -0.40 8.82 -4.05
CA LEU A 53 -1.61 9.21 -3.34
C LEU A 53 -2.73 8.21 -3.64
N ASP A 54 -2.91 7.20 -2.78
CA ASP A 54 -3.88 6.13 -2.94
C ASP A 54 -4.34 5.60 -1.56
N THR A 55 -5.59 5.15 -1.50
CA THR A 55 -6.21 4.59 -0.30
C THR A 55 -5.85 3.12 -0.08
N GLY A 56 -5.30 2.45 -1.10
CA GLY A 56 -4.85 1.06 -1.07
C GLY A 56 -3.72 0.80 -0.08
N LEU A 57 -3.59 -0.47 0.34
CA LEU A 57 -2.55 -0.94 1.26
C LEU A 57 -2.06 -2.34 0.86
N GLY A 58 -0.80 -2.64 1.19
CA GLY A 58 -0.23 -3.99 1.04
C GLY A 58 0.10 -4.39 -0.39
N GLY A 59 0.09 -3.42 -1.32
CA GLY A 59 0.64 -3.60 -2.66
C GLY A 59 2.17 -3.53 -2.68
N VAL A 60 2.76 -3.77 -3.85
CA VAL A 60 4.20 -3.59 -4.07
C VAL A 60 4.61 -2.12 -4.18
N GLU A 61 3.63 -1.23 -4.35
CA GLU A 61 3.82 0.22 -4.44
C GLU A 61 3.52 0.87 -3.10
N SER A 62 4.33 1.85 -2.73
CA SER A 62 4.12 2.70 -1.57
C SER A 62 2.95 3.63 -1.81
N THR A 63 2.07 3.73 -0.83
CA THR A 63 0.86 4.57 -0.87
C THR A 63 0.79 5.49 0.34
N ILE A 64 0.35 6.73 0.15
CA ILE A 64 0.07 7.66 1.23
C ILE A 64 -1.34 8.22 1.07
N GLU A 65 -2.07 8.36 2.18
CA GLU A 65 -3.35 9.05 2.20
C GLU A 65 -3.65 9.71 3.55
N ARG A 66 -4.64 10.60 3.58
CA ARG A 66 -5.25 11.11 4.81
C ARG A 66 -6.58 10.42 5.07
N GLY A 67 -6.65 9.64 6.15
CA GLY A 67 -7.83 8.83 6.48
C GLY A 67 -9.12 9.63 6.74
N THR A 68 -9.03 10.90 7.14
CA THR A 68 -10.19 11.75 7.46
C THR A 68 -11.04 12.13 6.25
N GLU A 69 -10.59 11.87 5.03
CA GLU A 69 -11.38 12.15 3.82
C GLU A 69 -12.48 11.10 3.59
N HIS A 70 -12.46 10.00 4.34
CA HIS A 70 -13.42 8.92 4.23
C HIS A 70 -14.59 9.09 5.22
N PRO A 71 -15.85 8.90 4.79
CA PRO A 71 -17.01 8.95 5.70
C PRO A 71 -16.85 7.99 6.89
N GLY A 72 -17.13 8.45 8.11
CA GLY A 72 -17.00 7.65 9.34
C GLY A 72 -15.60 7.66 9.97
N GLN A 73 -14.64 8.38 9.39
CA GLN A 73 -13.28 8.55 9.93
C GLN A 73 -13.06 9.92 10.60
N GLU A 74 -14.13 10.60 11.01
CA GLU A 74 -14.06 11.95 11.61
C GLU A 74 -13.32 11.96 12.96
N HIS A 75 -13.14 10.79 13.58
CA HIS A 75 -12.40 10.59 14.81
C HIS A 75 -10.88 10.51 14.61
N VAL A 76 -10.42 10.35 13.36
CA VAL A 76 -8.99 10.32 13.04
C VAL A 76 -8.47 11.76 13.01
N PRO A 77 -7.29 12.06 13.61
CA PRO A 77 -6.71 13.38 13.54
C PRO A 77 -6.47 13.82 12.08
N PRO A 78 -6.82 15.07 11.71
CA PRO A 78 -6.75 15.51 10.31
C PRO A 78 -5.31 15.66 9.80
N GLY A 79 -4.33 15.88 10.68
CA GLY A 79 -2.91 15.94 10.35
C GLY A 79 -2.18 14.60 10.39
N LEU A 80 -2.89 13.48 10.28
CA LEU A 80 -2.35 12.12 10.39
C LEU A 80 -2.38 11.38 9.02
N PRO A 81 -1.39 11.58 8.15
CA PRO A 81 -1.20 10.71 7.01
C PRO A 81 -0.97 9.25 7.42
N ARG A 82 -1.40 8.34 6.57
CA ARG A 82 -1.10 6.90 6.62
C ARG A 82 -0.27 6.53 5.40
N LEU A 83 0.91 5.97 5.65
CA LEU A 83 1.84 5.47 4.65
C LEU A 83 1.84 3.94 4.68
N GLY A 84 1.46 3.30 3.58
CA GLY A 84 1.79 1.91 3.29
C GLY A 84 3.12 1.85 2.55
N VAL A 85 4.14 1.25 3.15
CA VAL A 85 5.45 1.10 2.53
C VAL A 85 5.44 -0.12 1.62
N GLY A 86 5.72 0.12 0.33
CA GLY A 86 5.86 -0.88 -0.72
C GLY A 86 7.24 -1.51 -0.76
N CYS A 87 7.67 -1.92 -1.96
CA CYS A 87 8.93 -2.60 -2.21
C CYS A 87 9.92 -1.74 -3.01
N GLU A 88 9.74 -0.43 -3.05
CA GLU A 88 10.72 0.49 -3.62
C GLU A 88 12.02 0.50 -2.81
N HIS A 89 13.07 1.05 -3.41
CA HIS A 89 14.33 1.23 -2.73
C HIS A 89 14.19 2.16 -1.53
N ILE A 90 14.86 1.82 -0.44
CA ILE A 90 14.79 2.62 0.79
C ILE A 90 15.27 4.06 0.58
N GLU A 91 16.29 4.27 -0.26
CA GLU A 91 16.79 5.62 -0.53
C GLU A 91 15.83 6.44 -1.37
N ASP A 92 15.05 5.83 -2.28
CA ASP A 92 14.04 6.56 -3.04
C ASP A 92 12.95 7.07 -2.12
N LEU A 93 12.42 6.17 -1.27
CA LEU A 93 11.37 6.52 -0.31
C LEU A 93 11.86 7.58 0.65
N TRP A 94 13.10 7.44 1.14
CA TRP A 94 13.71 8.42 2.03
C TRP A 94 13.91 9.78 1.35
N GLN A 95 14.42 9.80 0.13
CA GLN A 95 14.63 11.03 -0.64
C GLN A 95 13.32 11.68 -1.03
N ASP A 96 12.28 10.91 -1.36
CA ASP A 96 10.97 11.42 -1.72
C ASP A 96 10.32 12.14 -0.54
N LEU A 97 10.38 11.52 0.64
CA LEU A 97 9.96 12.14 1.90
C LEU A 97 10.82 13.38 2.23
N LEU A 98 12.14 13.33 2.10
CA LEU A 98 12.97 14.52 2.38
C LEU A 98 12.73 15.69 1.42
N ARG A 99 12.43 15.39 0.15
CA ARG A 99 12.23 16.40 -0.90
C ARG A 99 10.82 16.97 -0.91
N ALA A 100 9.85 16.26 -0.37
CA ALA A 100 8.51 16.78 -0.19
C ALA A 100 8.60 18.11 0.56
N SER A 101 8.14 19.19 -0.06
CA SER A 101 8.09 20.49 0.60
C SER A 101 6.92 20.46 1.56
N TRP A 102 7.17 20.08 2.81
CA TRP A 102 6.17 19.99 3.89
C TRP A 102 5.63 21.38 4.35
N SER A 103 5.78 22.42 3.52
CA SER A 103 5.20 23.74 3.71
C SER A 103 3.84 23.79 3.01
N PRO A 104 2.80 24.40 3.59
CA PRO A 104 1.51 24.54 2.94
C PRO A 104 1.67 25.33 1.63
N VAL A 105 1.43 24.67 0.50
CA VAL A 105 1.32 25.33 -0.80
C VAL A 105 -0.07 25.95 -0.87
N ARG A 106 -0.14 27.26 -1.10
CA ARG A 106 -1.42 27.95 -1.33
C ARG A 106 -2.04 27.46 -2.63
N ASP A 107 -3.30 27.06 -2.53
CA ASP A 107 -4.25 26.71 -3.59
C ASP A 107 -3.78 27.14 -5.00
N VAL A 108 -3.19 26.20 -5.72
CA VAL A 108 -2.92 26.29 -7.15
C VAL A 108 -3.77 25.22 -7.80
N GLY A 109 -4.93 25.63 -8.33
CA GLY A 109 -5.93 24.78 -8.96
C GLY A 109 -5.38 23.96 -10.13
N TRP A 110 -4.67 22.88 -9.81
CA TRP A 110 -4.03 21.97 -10.74
C TRP A 110 -4.79 20.63 -10.77
N PRO A 111 -5.03 20.05 -11.95
CA PRO A 111 -5.68 18.74 -12.04
C PRO A 111 -4.78 17.66 -11.42
N ARG A 112 -5.40 16.75 -10.65
CA ARG A 112 -4.75 15.56 -10.05
C ARG A 112 -3.96 14.81 -11.13
N PRO A 113 -2.63 14.64 -11.01
CA PRO A 113 -1.85 13.98 -12.04
C PRO A 113 -2.26 12.51 -12.11
N THR A 114 -2.85 12.12 -13.24
CA THR A 114 -2.96 10.72 -13.60
C THR A 114 -1.57 10.20 -13.96
N ARG A 115 -1.13 9.19 -13.20
CA ARG A 115 -0.20 8.12 -13.64
C ARG A 115 1.20 8.57 -14.08
N ARG A 116 2.20 8.41 -13.20
CA ARG A 116 3.58 7.94 -13.48
C ARG A 116 4.42 8.04 -12.19
N VAL A 117 4.68 6.90 -11.57
CA VAL A 117 5.73 6.77 -10.54
C VAL A 117 7.10 6.98 -11.19
N ARG A 118 7.98 7.73 -10.53
CA ARG A 118 9.40 7.92 -10.85
C ARG A 118 10.19 7.74 -9.55
N GLY A 119 11.01 6.69 -9.46
CA GLY A 119 12.00 6.40 -8.42
C GLY A 119 12.98 5.35 -8.94
N ASP A 120 14.15 5.15 -8.35
CA ASP A 120 15.26 4.38 -8.89
C ASP A 120 16.20 3.64 -7.92
N GLU A 121 16.90 2.60 -8.42
CA GLU A 121 18.23 2.24 -7.88
C GLU A 121 19.28 2.45 -8.97
N ARG A 122 19.59 3.76 -9.19
CA ARG A 122 20.45 4.46 -10.18
C ARG A 122 19.76 5.31 -11.25
N GLY A 123 18.64 5.95 -10.98
CA GLY A 123 17.71 6.63 -11.91
C GLY A 123 16.91 5.68 -12.80
N ALA A 124 17.64 4.73 -13.39
CA ALA A 124 17.30 4.21 -14.70
C ALA A 124 16.53 2.89 -14.65
N HIS A 125 16.90 1.97 -13.76
CA HIS A 125 16.43 0.58 -13.89
C HIS A 125 15.07 0.28 -13.26
N PHE A 126 14.62 1.01 -12.24
CA PHE A 126 13.24 0.87 -11.77
C PHE A 126 12.27 1.31 -12.87
N THR A 127 12.54 2.42 -13.57
CA THR A 127 11.72 2.83 -14.73
C THR A 127 11.73 1.83 -15.88
N GLU A 128 12.82 1.06 -16.05
CA GLU A 128 12.93 0.02 -17.10
C GLU A 128 12.26 -1.31 -16.68
N ARG A 129 12.42 -1.71 -15.43
CA ARG A 129 11.90 -2.99 -14.89
C ARG A 129 10.47 -2.88 -14.40
N GLN A 130 10.04 -1.73 -13.88
CA GLN A 130 8.69 -1.50 -13.37
C GLN A 130 7.62 -1.77 -14.45
N PRO A 131 7.76 -1.37 -15.72
CA PRO A 131 6.82 -1.78 -16.77
C PRO A 131 6.73 -3.30 -16.95
N VAL A 132 7.86 -4.02 -16.78
CA VAL A 132 7.91 -5.48 -16.88
C VAL A 132 7.25 -6.12 -15.66
N VAL A 133 7.58 -5.66 -14.45
CA VAL A 133 6.94 -6.08 -13.19
C VAL A 133 5.43 -5.81 -13.24
N ARG A 134 5.02 -4.59 -13.62
CA ARG A 134 3.61 -4.23 -13.75
C ARG A 134 2.91 -5.03 -14.83
N ALA A 135 3.52 -5.26 -16.00
CA ALA A 135 2.89 -6.11 -17.01
C ALA A 135 2.60 -7.51 -16.47
N ALA A 136 3.54 -8.10 -15.72
CA ALA A 136 3.37 -9.42 -15.11
C ALA A 136 2.26 -9.45 -14.04
N PHE A 137 2.26 -8.48 -13.12
CA PHE A 137 1.26 -8.44 -12.04
C PHE A 137 -0.12 -7.98 -12.53
N ASP A 138 -0.19 -7.03 -13.47
CA ASP A 138 -1.46 -6.60 -14.08
C ASP A 138 -2.13 -7.78 -14.83
N GLU A 139 -1.33 -8.69 -15.42
CA GLU A 139 -1.88 -9.89 -16.05
C GLU A 139 -2.48 -10.86 -15.02
N LEU A 140 -1.79 -11.06 -13.90
CA LEU A 140 -2.32 -11.85 -12.77
C LEU A 140 -3.61 -11.23 -12.23
N GLU A 141 -3.62 -9.91 -11.98
CA GLU A 141 -4.78 -9.18 -11.50
C GLU A 141 -5.97 -9.30 -12.47
N ARG A 142 -5.74 -9.12 -13.78
CA ARG A 142 -6.79 -9.33 -14.80
C ARG A 142 -7.34 -10.75 -14.77
N ARG A 143 -6.47 -11.76 -14.61
CA ARG A 143 -6.88 -13.16 -14.53
C ARG A 143 -7.71 -13.42 -13.28
N TRP A 144 -7.25 -12.99 -12.12
CA TRP A 144 -7.99 -13.15 -10.86
C TRP A 144 -9.32 -12.40 -10.88
N ALA A 145 -9.36 -11.20 -11.45
CA ALA A 145 -10.59 -10.44 -11.61
C ALA A 145 -11.60 -11.16 -12.52
N ALA A 146 -11.13 -11.86 -13.57
CA ALA A 146 -11.98 -12.67 -14.44
C ALA A 146 -12.48 -13.96 -13.77
N GLU A 147 -11.68 -14.58 -12.90
CA GLU A 147 -12.03 -15.82 -12.18
C GLU A 147 -12.94 -15.57 -10.97
N LEU A 148 -12.74 -14.47 -10.26
CA LEU A 148 -13.40 -14.17 -8.98
C LEU A 148 -14.93 -14.25 -9.02
N PRO A 149 -15.66 -13.81 -10.07
CA PRO A 149 -17.10 -13.97 -10.14
C PRO A 149 -17.55 -15.44 -10.09
N GLN A 150 -16.83 -16.35 -10.75
CA GLN A 150 -17.16 -17.78 -10.72
C GLN A 150 -16.82 -18.39 -9.36
N ILE A 151 -15.68 -18.02 -8.77
CA ILE A 151 -15.29 -18.45 -7.43
C ILE A 151 -16.32 -17.99 -6.39
N ARG A 152 -16.81 -16.75 -6.47
CA ARG A 152 -17.87 -16.24 -5.59
C ARG A 152 -19.17 -17.01 -5.76
N LYS A 153 -19.57 -17.30 -7.01
CA LYS A 153 -20.76 -18.11 -7.29
C LYS A 153 -20.63 -19.52 -6.70
N GLU A 154 -19.46 -20.13 -6.82
CA GLU A 154 -19.14 -21.42 -6.21
C GLU A 154 -19.21 -21.37 -4.69
N ALA A 155 -18.55 -20.38 -4.08
CA ALA A 155 -18.51 -20.21 -2.63
C ALA A 155 -19.92 -20.03 -2.05
N LEU A 156 -20.78 -19.25 -2.72
CA LEU A 156 -22.19 -19.09 -2.33
C LEU A 156 -23.00 -20.38 -2.48
N ARG A 157 -22.75 -21.16 -3.55
CA ARG A 157 -23.36 -22.49 -3.73
C ARG A 157 -22.96 -23.42 -2.59
N ARG A 158 -21.66 -23.52 -2.29
CA ARG A 158 -21.14 -24.34 -1.20
C ARG A 158 -21.64 -23.86 0.16
N ARG A 159 -21.83 -22.54 0.37
CA ARG A 159 -22.47 -22.01 1.57
C ARG A 159 -23.87 -22.57 1.76
N ARG A 160 -24.68 -22.54 0.70
CA ARG A 160 -26.05 -23.03 0.74
C ARG A 160 -26.11 -24.52 1.04
N ASP A 161 -25.21 -25.30 0.43
CA ASP A 161 -25.26 -26.76 0.49
C ASP A 161 -24.53 -27.34 1.72
N HIS A 162 -23.53 -26.63 2.27
CA HIS A 162 -22.61 -27.15 3.30
C HIS A 162 -22.27 -26.14 4.43
N GLY A 163 -22.88 -24.96 4.45
CA GLY A 163 -22.67 -23.94 5.49
C GLY A 163 -21.45 -23.04 5.29
N ASP A 164 -21.24 -22.11 6.22
CA ASP A 164 -20.28 -21.00 6.08
C ASP A 164 -18.81 -21.48 6.02
N ALA A 165 -18.48 -22.58 6.69
CA ALA A 165 -17.12 -23.15 6.63
C ALA A 165 -16.72 -23.53 5.20
N ALA A 166 -17.63 -24.12 4.42
CA ALA A 166 -17.37 -24.52 3.04
C ALA A 166 -17.21 -23.31 2.09
N MET A 167 -17.91 -22.20 2.37
CA MET A 167 -17.69 -20.93 1.68
C MET A 167 -16.27 -20.39 1.97
N ALA A 168 -15.91 -20.37 3.25
CA ALA A 168 -14.61 -19.87 3.72
C ALA A 168 -13.45 -20.67 3.11
N GLU A 169 -13.55 -22.01 3.09
CA GLU A 169 -12.59 -22.89 2.41
C GLU A 169 -12.40 -22.54 0.94
N THR A 170 -13.50 -22.27 0.22
CA THR A 170 -13.46 -21.95 -1.21
C THR A 170 -12.77 -20.62 -1.47
N MET A 171 -13.08 -19.60 -0.67
CA MET A 171 -12.42 -18.30 -0.78
C MET A 171 -10.95 -18.38 -0.36
N ALA A 172 -10.63 -19.09 0.71
CA ALA A 172 -9.26 -19.28 1.19
C ALA A 172 -8.40 -20.01 0.15
N ALA A 173 -8.92 -21.07 -0.48
CA ALA A 173 -8.22 -21.80 -1.53
C ALA A 173 -7.91 -20.91 -2.74
N PHE A 174 -8.83 -20.01 -3.11
CA PHE A 174 -8.58 -19.04 -4.17
C PHE A 174 -7.51 -18.01 -3.78
N THR A 175 -7.61 -17.42 -2.58
CA THR A 175 -6.60 -16.48 -2.07
C THR A 175 -5.20 -17.11 -2.03
N ASP A 176 -5.10 -18.35 -1.55
CA ASP A 176 -3.85 -19.10 -1.48
C ASP A 176 -3.28 -19.43 -2.88
N ALA A 177 -4.15 -19.71 -3.86
CA ALA A 177 -3.74 -19.85 -5.26
C ALA A 177 -3.19 -18.54 -5.85
N CYS A 178 -3.85 -17.40 -5.61
CA CYS A 178 -3.35 -16.09 -6.03
C CYS A 178 -1.99 -15.78 -5.42
N ALA A 179 -1.82 -16.04 -4.11
CA ALA A 179 -0.57 -15.80 -3.40
C ALA A 179 0.59 -16.63 -3.99
N ARG A 180 0.36 -17.92 -4.28
CA ARG A 180 1.36 -18.76 -4.96
C ARG A 180 1.74 -18.24 -6.33
N GLN A 181 0.76 -17.81 -7.13
CA GLN A 181 1.01 -17.27 -8.47
C GLN A 181 1.81 -15.96 -8.42
N ALA A 182 1.48 -15.07 -7.48
CA ALA A 182 2.24 -13.85 -7.23
C ALA A 182 3.69 -14.16 -6.84
N ALA A 183 3.90 -15.10 -5.91
CA ALA A 183 5.24 -15.51 -5.48
C ALA A 183 6.06 -16.14 -6.62
N GLN A 184 5.42 -16.94 -7.47
CA GLN A 184 6.06 -17.52 -8.65
C GLN A 184 6.45 -16.43 -9.66
N ALA A 185 5.57 -15.45 -9.93
CA ALA A 185 5.89 -14.33 -10.80
C ALA A 185 7.06 -13.51 -10.27
N ALA A 186 7.07 -13.21 -8.96
CA ALA A 186 8.19 -12.52 -8.31
C ALA A 186 9.50 -13.31 -8.46
N THR A 187 9.47 -14.63 -8.23
CA THR A 187 10.66 -15.49 -8.38
C THR A 187 11.20 -15.47 -9.80
N SER A 188 10.33 -15.54 -10.81
CA SER A 188 10.72 -15.45 -12.22
C SER A 188 11.32 -14.10 -12.57
N LEU A 189 10.72 -13.00 -12.08
CA LEU A 189 11.22 -11.64 -12.32
C LEU A 189 12.60 -11.44 -11.67
N ILE A 190 12.82 -11.93 -10.45
CA ILE A 190 14.14 -11.89 -9.78
C ILE A 190 15.19 -12.63 -10.63
N ALA A 191 14.86 -13.81 -11.14
CA ALA A 191 15.76 -14.57 -12.01
C ALA A 191 16.05 -13.86 -13.34
N GLU A 192 15.02 -13.27 -13.97
CA GLU A 192 15.15 -12.49 -15.20
C GLU A 192 16.03 -11.25 -15.03
N PHE A 193 15.96 -10.61 -13.87
CA PHE A 193 16.74 -9.43 -13.54
C PHE A 193 18.16 -9.69 -13.06
N GLY A 194 18.58 -10.96 -13.02
CA GLY A 194 19.95 -11.37 -12.75
C GLY A 194 20.31 -11.56 -11.28
N GLY A 195 19.31 -11.63 -10.39
CA GLY A 195 19.52 -11.73 -8.94
C GLY A 195 19.64 -10.37 -8.27
#